data_AF-A0A8K1I7U1-F1
#
_entry.id   AF-A0A8K1I7U1-F1
#
_cell.length_a   1.000
_cell.length_b   1.000
_cell.length_c   1.000
_cell.angle_alpha   90.00
_cell.angle_beta   90.00
_cell.angle_gamma   90.00
#
_symmetry.space_group_name_H-M   'P 1'
#
loop_
_entity.id
_entity.type
_entity.pdbx_description
1 polymer ?
#
loop_
_entity_poly.entity_id
_entity_poly.type
_entity_poly.pdbx_seq_one_letter_code
_entity_poly.pdbx_strand_id
1 'polypeptide(L)'
;MILGWDHRLGAAPPLRPTTTRVVVGRRGGLYIWFCFSYKMGAVGFTDAEGNFLISFDRNFVRFRFKISLHIDDIDTLHTIQSMLGIGIVTGENKQYCSFVVQDYDQIKYILCPIFLHFPLQTNKRLDFDYFYEAILIKEEKGNNLTDIKDKLLVIKNSMNRNREIRDSTGHFESFAINFCWLVGFIEGDGTLGIKNSEGARAARPLASRAARGRSPYLQIAQKIQVKLH
;
A
#
# COMPACT_ATOMS: atom_id res chain seq x y z
N MET A 1 3.37 0.48 -32.93
CA MET A 1 2.12 -0.31 -32.85
C MET A 1 2.03 -0.82 -31.41
N ILE A 2 1.32 -0.10 -30.56
CA ILE A 2 1.25 -0.38 -29.11
C ILE A 2 0.15 -1.44 -28.95
N LEU A 3 0.54 -2.64 -28.52
CA LEU A 3 -0.41 -3.72 -28.23
C LEU A 3 -1.12 -3.35 -26.91
N GLY A 4 -2.43 -3.13 -27.01
CA GLY A 4 -3.30 -2.90 -25.86
C GLY A 4 -3.29 -4.12 -24.94
N TRP A 5 -3.18 -3.85 -23.64
CA TRP A 5 -3.32 -4.85 -22.60
C TRP A 5 -4.76 -5.35 -22.54
N ASP A 6 -4.95 -6.66 -22.75
CA ASP A 6 -6.24 -7.35 -22.58
C ASP A 6 -6.43 -7.72 -21.11
N HIS A 7 -7.53 -7.27 -20.50
CA HIS A 7 -7.93 -7.55 -19.12
C HIS A 7 -8.38 -9.01 -18.88
N ARG A 8 -8.10 -9.94 -19.80
CA ARG A 8 -8.58 -11.34 -19.76
C ARG A 8 -7.48 -12.40 -19.67
N LEU A 9 -6.43 -12.14 -18.88
CA LEU A 9 -5.49 -13.20 -18.49
C LEU A 9 -5.76 -13.66 -17.06
N GLY A 10 -6.43 -14.81 -16.96
CA GLY A 10 -6.25 -15.83 -15.92
C GLY A 10 -6.60 -15.44 -14.49
N ALA A 11 -7.61 -16.10 -13.92
CA ALA A 11 -7.79 -16.16 -12.47
C ALA A 11 -6.43 -16.46 -11.79
N ALA A 12 -6.04 -15.61 -10.84
CA ALA A 12 -4.80 -15.78 -10.09
C ALA A 12 -4.75 -17.19 -9.48
N PRO A 13 -3.63 -17.93 -9.61
CA PRO A 13 -3.53 -19.27 -9.03
C PRO A 13 -3.75 -19.18 -7.51
N PRO A 14 -4.47 -20.14 -6.90
CA PRO A 14 -4.69 -20.16 -5.47
C PRO A 14 -3.34 -20.20 -4.75
N LEU A 15 -3.17 -19.37 -3.72
CA LEU A 15 -1.98 -19.38 -2.88
C LEU A 15 -1.76 -20.81 -2.37
N ARG A 16 -0.69 -21.47 -2.81
CA ARG A 16 -0.34 -22.80 -2.30
C ARG A 16 0.00 -22.65 -0.81
N PRO A 17 -0.58 -23.47 0.08
CA PRO A 17 -0.11 -23.52 1.46
C PRO A 17 1.33 -24.01 1.45
N THR A 18 2.27 -23.15 1.83
CA THR A 18 3.65 -23.56 2.14
C THR A 18 3.58 -24.47 3.36
N THR A 19 3.99 -25.72 3.18
CA THR A 19 3.85 -26.82 4.13
C THR A 19 4.72 -26.60 5.37
N THR A 20 4.29 -25.73 6.26
CA THR A 20 4.56 -25.93 7.69
C THR A 20 3.58 -27.02 8.12
N ARG A 21 4.03 -28.05 8.82
CA ARG A 21 3.21 -29.17 9.26
C ARG A 21 2.15 -28.66 10.25
N VAL A 22 1.00 -28.21 9.74
CA VAL A 22 -0.10 -27.69 10.57
C VAL A 22 -1.04 -28.82 10.91
N VAL A 23 -1.12 -29.13 12.21
CA VAL A 23 -2.13 -30.04 12.78
C VAL A 23 -3.51 -29.48 12.43
N VAL A 24 -4.25 -30.20 11.59
CA VAL A 24 -5.59 -29.81 11.14
C VAL A 24 -6.58 -29.94 12.30
N GLY A 25 -6.77 -28.86 13.05
CA GLY A 25 -7.86 -28.71 14.01
C GLY A 25 -9.13 -28.16 13.32
N ARG A 26 -10.31 -28.51 13.83
CA ARG A 26 -11.67 -28.16 13.31
C ARG A 26 -12.00 -26.64 13.21
N ARG A 27 -11.02 -25.73 13.26
CA ARG A 27 -11.18 -24.25 13.16
C ARG A 27 -10.61 -23.64 11.86
N GLY A 28 -10.36 -24.44 10.82
CA GLY A 28 -9.64 -24.01 9.62
C GLY A 28 -10.20 -22.75 8.91
N GLY A 29 -11.52 -22.55 8.89
CA GLY A 29 -12.14 -21.40 8.21
C GLY A 29 -11.81 -20.03 8.83
N LEU A 30 -11.75 -19.95 10.17
CA LEU A 30 -11.48 -18.69 10.87
C LEU A 30 -10.01 -18.27 10.68
N TYR A 31 -9.08 -19.21 10.76
CA TYR A 31 -7.65 -18.96 10.55
C TYR A 31 -7.33 -18.54 9.10
N ILE A 32 -7.97 -19.16 8.10
CA ILE A 32 -7.80 -18.76 6.70
C ILE A 32 -8.33 -17.34 6.47
N TRP A 33 -9.49 -17.00 7.05
CA TRP A 33 -10.06 -15.65 6.95
C TRP A 33 -9.15 -14.61 7.60
N PHE A 34 -8.60 -14.90 8.77
CA PHE A 34 -7.59 -14.07 9.42
C PHE A 34 -6.37 -13.85 8.51
N CYS A 35 -5.79 -14.92 7.95
CA CYS A 35 -4.66 -14.78 7.02
C CYS A 35 -4.96 -13.90 5.79
N PHE A 36 -6.19 -13.91 5.27
CA PHE A 36 -6.61 -13.05 4.16
C PHE A 36 -6.69 -11.57 4.57
N SER A 37 -7.30 -11.27 5.72
CA SER A 37 -7.42 -9.90 6.24
C SER A 37 -6.06 -9.26 6.51
N TYR A 38 -5.11 -9.99 7.10
CA TYR A 38 -3.78 -9.46 7.41
C TYR A 38 -2.94 -9.16 6.17
N LYS A 39 -3.03 -10.00 5.13
CA LYS A 39 -2.36 -9.72 3.85
C LYS A 39 -2.93 -8.47 3.18
N MET A 40 -4.24 -8.28 3.24
CA MET A 40 -4.87 -7.09 2.70
C MET A 40 -4.49 -5.80 3.44
N GLY A 41 -4.33 -5.87 4.77
CA GLY A 41 -3.75 -4.78 5.56
C GLY A 41 -2.31 -4.47 5.16
N ALA A 42 -1.48 -5.50 4.94
CA ALA A 42 -0.11 -5.30 4.45
C ALA A 42 -0.06 -4.67 3.05
N VAL A 43 -1.04 -4.93 2.18
CA VAL A 43 -1.18 -4.21 0.89
C VAL A 43 -1.51 -2.74 1.10
N GLY A 44 -2.43 -2.41 2.02
CA GLY A 44 -2.72 -1.03 2.41
C GLY A 44 -1.47 -0.30 2.93
N PHE A 45 -0.73 -0.94 3.83
CA PHE A 45 0.52 -0.40 4.35
C PHE A 45 1.58 -0.23 3.26
N THR A 46 1.63 -1.16 2.30
CA THR A 46 2.49 -1.06 1.12
C THR A 46 2.11 0.15 0.25
N ASP A 47 0.82 0.43 0.11
CA ASP A 47 0.34 1.62 -0.60
C ASP A 47 0.78 2.93 0.07
N ALA A 48 1.05 2.93 1.37
CA ALA A 48 1.68 4.05 2.06
C ALA A 48 3.22 4.03 1.89
N GLU A 49 3.89 3.00 2.43
CA GLU A 49 5.34 3.01 2.71
C GLU A 49 6.19 2.12 1.78
N GLY A 50 5.55 1.38 0.87
CA GLY A 50 6.21 0.39 0.02
C GLY A 50 6.98 0.96 -1.18
N ASN A 51 8.01 0.25 -1.60
CA ASN A 51 8.79 0.56 -2.79
C ASN A 51 9.13 -0.69 -3.61
N PHE A 52 8.86 -0.63 -4.92
CA PHE A 52 9.29 -1.61 -5.91
C PHE A 52 10.47 -1.07 -6.72
N LEU A 53 11.55 -1.84 -6.82
CA LEU A 53 12.76 -1.45 -7.53
C LEU A 53 13.24 -2.54 -8.48
N ILE A 54 13.53 -2.12 -9.71
CA ILE A 54 14.34 -2.88 -10.68
C ILE A 54 15.73 -2.24 -10.75
N SER A 55 16.77 -3.05 -10.59
CA SER A 55 18.16 -2.63 -10.71
C SER A 55 18.96 -3.60 -11.58
N PHE A 56 20.04 -3.09 -12.16
CA PHE A 56 20.94 -3.86 -13.00
C PHE A 56 22.29 -3.92 -12.31
N ASP A 57 22.82 -5.12 -12.08
CA ASP A 57 24.17 -5.35 -11.57
C ASP A 57 24.96 -6.16 -12.59
N ARG A 58 25.88 -5.48 -13.29
CA ARG A 58 26.66 -6.03 -14.41
C ARG A 58 25.74 -6.68 -15.46
N ASN A 59 25.64 -8.00 -15.43
CA ASN A 59 24.90 -8.83 -16.37
C ASN A 59 23.65 -9.47 -15.73
N PHE A 60 23.22 -8.99 -14.56
CA PHE A 60 22.05 -9.51 -13.86
C PHE A 60 21.04 -8.39 -13.59
N VAL A 61 19.76 -8.72 -13.73
CA VAL A 61 18.66 -7.89 -13.24
C VAL A 61 18.25 -8.35 -11.85
N ARG A 62 18.14 -7.40 -10.93
CA ARG A 62 17.71 -7.58 -9.55
C ARG A 62 16.39 -6.88 -9.31
N PHE A 63 15.53 -7.57 -8.59
CA PHE A 63 14.24 -7.09 -8.15
C PHE A 63 14.28 -6.92 -6.64
N ARG A 64 13.67 -5.84 -6.13
CA ARG A 64 13.58 -5.59 -4.70
C ARG A 64 12.23 -4.99 -4.38
N PHE A 65 11.58 -5.56 -3.37
CA PHE A 65 10.53 -4.91 -2.62
C PHE A 65 11.07 -4.45 -1.27
N LYS A 66 10.68 -3.24 -0.85
CA LYS A 66 11.19 -2.62 0.37
C LYS A 66 10.12 -1.79 1.07
N ILE A 67 10.07 -1.88 2.39
CA ILE A 67 9.36 -0.94 3.29
C ILE A 67 10.41 -0.38 4.25
N SER A 68 10.50 0.94 4.41
CA SER A 68 11.48 1.59 5.29
C SER A 68 10.77 2.43 6.32
N LEU A 69 11.08 2.26 7.60
CA LEU A 69 10.48 3.00 8.70
C LEU A 69 11.56 3.56 9.63
N HIS A 70 11.16 4.45 10.55
CA HIS A 70 12.01 4.83 11.66
C HIS A 70 12.33 3.60 12.53
N ILE A 71 13.48 3.59 13.20
CA ILE A 71 13.93 2.44 14.00
C ILE A 71 12.98 2.11 15.16
N ASP A 72 12.26 3.10 15.66
CA ASP A 72 11.27 2.92 16.73
C ASP A 72 10.10 2.02 16.30
N ASP A 73 9.85 1.91 14.98
CA ASP A 73 8.76 1.11 14.41
C ASP A 73 9.26 -0.23 13.83
N ILE A 74 10.43 -0.72 14.25
CA ILE A 74 11.00 -1.99 13.75
C ILE A 74 10.09 -3.20 14.01
N ASP A 75 9.32 -3.19 15.10
CA ASP A 75 8.37 -4.25 15.42
C ASP A 75 7.24 -4.36 14.39
N THR A 76 6.85 -3.24 13.78
CA THR A 76 5.91 -3.22 12.65
C THR A 76 6.48 -3.98 11.45
N LEU A 77 7.78 -3.82 11.17
CA LEU A 77 8.45 -4.56 10.10
C LEU A 77 8.54 -6.06 10.38
N HIS A 78 8.83 -6.45 11.63
CA HIS A 78 8.82 -7.86 12.04
C HIS A 78 7.42 -8.48 11.97
N THR A 79 6.39 -7.69 12.28
CA THR A 79 4.99 -8.08 12.13
C THR A 79 4.65 -8.33 10.66
N ILE A 80 5.01 -7.41 9.75
CA ILE A 80 4.82 -7.57 8.30
C ILE A 80 5.59 -8.79 7.78
N GLN A 81 6.85 -8.98 8.20
CA GLN A 81 7.65 -10.15 7.83
C GLN A 81 6.95 -11.46 8.24
N SER A 82 6.44 -11.52 9.47
CA SER A 82 5.72 -12.69 10.00
C SER A 82 4.41 -12.95 9.26
N MET A 83 3.67 -11.88 8.89
CA MET A 83 2.42 -11.98 8.13
C MET A 83 2.64 -12.49 6.71
N LEU A 84 3.70 -12.03 6.04
CA LEU A 84 4.00 -12.42 4.66
C LEU A 84 4.77 -13.74 4.57
N GLY A 85 5.51 -14.11 5.62
CA GLY A 85 6.33 -15.33 5.69
C GLY A 85 7.54 -15.31 4.76
N ILE A 86 7.97 -14.13 4.31
CA ILE A 86 9.08 -13.90 3.38
C ILE A 86 9.89 -12.68 3.78
N GLY A 87 11.05 -12.50 3.15
CA GLY A 87 11.90 -11.34 3.35
C GLY A 87 12.66 -11.33 4.67
N ILE A 88 13.41 -10.25 4.85
CA ILE A 88 14.26 -10.00 6.01
C ILE A 88 14.03 -8.60 6.55
N VAL A 89 14.19 -8.43 7.86
CA VAL A 89 14.24 -7.11 8.50
C VAL A 89 15.68 -6.78 8.80
N THR A 90 16.11 -5.59 8.40
CA THR A 90 17.49 -5.12 8.54
C THR A 90 17.52 -3.68 9.03
N GLY A 91 18.44 -3.36 9.94
CA GLY A 91 18.77 -1.96 10.25
C GLY A 91 19.58 -1.34 9.11
N GLU A 92 19.16 -0.17 8.61
CA GLU A 92 19.90 0.54 7.56
C GLU A 92 20.96 1.46 8.15
N ASN A 93 20.59 2.17 9.21
CA ASN A 93 21.45 3.05 9.97
C ASN A 93 20.89 3.21 11.39
N LYS A 94 21.40 4.17 12.16
CA LYS A 94 20.97 4.39 13.55
C LYS A 94 19.52 4.89 13.70
N GLN A 95 18.87 5.33 12.62
CA GLN A 95 17.55 5.98 12.65
C GLN A 95 16.50 5.23 11.84
N TYR A 96 16.92 4.39 10.88
CA TYR A 96 16.02 3.73 9.96
C TYR A 96 16.26 2.23 9.90
N CYS A 97 15.16 1.50 9.79
CA CYS A 97 15.14 0.06 9.55
C CYS A 97 14.31 -0.24 8.30
N SER A 98 14.45 -1.45 7.76
CA SER A 98 13.76 -1.83 6.54
C SER A 98 13.41 -3.30 6.48
N PHE A 99 12.21 -3.58 6.00
CA PHE A 99 11.79 -4.89 5.53
C PHE A 99 12.13 -4.99 4.05
N VAL A 100 12.84 -6.05 3.66
CA VAL A 100 13.39 -6.21 2.32
C VAL A 100 13.11 -7.61 1.79
N VAL A 101 12.56 -7.70 0.59
CA VAL A 101 12.47 -8.94 -0.19
C VAL A 101 13.30 -8.77 -1.46
N GLN A 102 14.38 -9.54 -1.58
CA GLN A 102 15.28 -9.55 -2.75
C GLN A 102 15.42 -10.94 -3.38
N ASP A 103 15.04 -11.98 -2.65
CA ASP A 103 15.05 -13.34 -3.17
C ASP A 103 14.04 -13.45 -4.32
N TYR A 104 14.52 -13.89 -5.48
CA TYR A 104 13.71 -13.88 -6.70
C TYR A 104 12.52 -14.84 -6.62
N ASP A 105 12.69 -16.00 -5.97
CA ASP A 105 11.63 -16.98 -5.84
C ASP A 105 10.56 -16.51 -4.86
N GLN A 106 10.95 -15.89 -3.73
CA GLN A 106 10.00 -15.23 -2.82
C GLN A 106 9.22 -14.11 -3.51
N ILE A 107 9.90 -13.27 -4.31
CA ILE A 107 9.23 -12.21 -5.06
C ILE A 107 8.21 -12.82 -6.04
N LYS A 108 8.65 -13.76 -6.86
CA LYS A 108 7.82 -14.31 -7.94
C LYS A 108 6.66 -15.15 -7.42
N TYR A 109 6.91 -16.07 -6.49
CA TYR A 109 5.94 -17.09 -6.11
C TYR A 109 5.11 -16.73 -4.87
N ILE A 110 5.50 -15.69 -4.13
CA ILE A 110 4.79 -15.29 -2.91
C ILE A 110 4.35 -13.82 -3.00
N LEU A 111 5.29 -12.90 -3.24
CA LEU A 111 5.00 -11.46 -3.23
C LEU A 111 4.06 -11.05 -4.39
N CYS A 112 4.39 -11.39 -5.64
CA CYS A 112 3.57 -11.04 -6.81
C CYS A 112 2.14 -11.59 -6.71
N PRO A 113 1.91 -12.87 -6.34
CA PRO A 113 0.57 -13.40 -6.14
C PRO A 113 -0.27 -12.63 -5.11
N ILE A 114 0.35 -12.09 -4.05
CA ILE A 114 -0.38 -11.27 -3.05
C ILE A 114 -0.92 -10.00 -3.70
N PHE A 115 -0.09 -9.25 -4.43
CA PHE A 115 -0.50 -7.98 -5.05
C PHE A 115 -1.37 -8.16 -6.30
N LEU A 116 -1.30 -9.32 -6.98
CA LEU A 116 -2.26 -9.68 -8.04
C LEU A 116 -3.64 -10.02 -7.46
N HIS A 117 -3.68 -10.68 -6.30
CA HIS A 117 -4.93 -11.06 -5.65
C HIS A 117 -5.57 -9.88 -4.88
N PHE A 118 -4.75 -9.02 -4.31
CA PHE A 118 -5.15 -7.81 -3.61
C PHE A 118 -4.48 -6.60 -4.28
N PRO A 119 -5.11 -6.00 -5.32
CA PRO A 119 -4.51 -4.89 -6.04
C PRO A 119 -4.27 -3.68 -5.15
N LEU A 120 -3.11 -3.04 -5.33
CA LEU A 120 -2.82 -1.72 -4.80
C LEU A 120 -3.84 -0.69 -5.35
N GLN A 121 -4.21 0.29 -4.54
CA GLN A 121 -5.23 1.27 -4.87
C GLN A 121 -4.65 2.65 -5.17
N THR A 122 -3.36 2.89 -4.92
CA THR A 122 -2.69 4.16 -5.26
C THR A 122 -1.95 4.05 -6.61
N ASN A 123 -1.31 5.16 -7.04
CA ASN A 123 -0.42 5.17 -8.20
C ASN A 123 0.74 4.16 -8.10
N LYS A 124 1.03 3.64 -6.90
CA LYS A 124 1.99 2.55 -6.68
C LYS A 124 1.58 1.25 -7.36
N ARG A 125 0.29 1.06 -7.65
CA ARG A 125 -0.20 -0.03 -8.49
C ARG A 125 0.53 -0.07 -9.83
N LEU A 126 0.67 1.08 -10.48
CA LEU A 126 1.37 1.17 -11.77
C LEU A 126 2.85 0.77 -11.63
N ASP A 127 3.49 1.09 -10.49
CA ASP A 127 4.86 0.62 -10.22
C ASP A 127 4.91 -0.90 -10.09
N PHE A 128 3.93 -1.50 -9.39
CA PHE A 128 3.82 -2.94 -9.28
C PHE A 128 3.55 -3.62 -10.64
N ASP A 129 2.67 -3.05 -11.46
CA ASP A 129 2.33 -3.61 -12.78
C ASP A 129 3.57 -3.68 -13.68
N TYR A 130 4.34 -2.60 -13.76
CA TYR A 130 5.64 -2.59 -14.47
C TYR A 130 6.68 -3.51 -13.83
N PHE A 131 6.73 -3.57 -12.50
CA PHE A 131 7.62 -4.48 -11.78
C PHE A 131 7.31 -5.95 -12.11
N TYR A 132 6.03 -6.31 -12.17
CA TYR A 132 5.57 -7.64 -12.52
C TYR A 132 5.80 -7.98 -13.99
N GLU A 133 5.57 -7.04 -14.91
CA GLU A 133 5.89 -7.20 -16.34
C GLU A 133 7.38 -7.56 -16.53
N ALA A 134 8.27 -6.85 -15.84
CA ALA A 134 9.71 -7.13 -15.89
C ALA A 134 10.07 -8.53 -15.35
N ILE A 135 9.35 -9.04 -14.35
CA ILE A 135 9.52 -10.41 -13.84
C ILE A 135 9.14 -11.44 -14.91
N LEU A 136 8.02 -11.22 -15.62
CA LEU A 136 7.56 -12.09 -16.70
C LEU A 136 8.55 -12.12 -17.87
N ILE A 137 9.09 -10.96 -18.26
CA ILE A 137 10.11 -10.88 -19.32
C ILE A 137 11.36 -11.68 -18.94
N LYS A 138 11.81 -11.57 -17.68
CA LYS A 138 12.95 -12.35 -17.18
C LYS A 138 12.65 -13.85 -17.19
N GLU A 139 11.44 -14.25 -16.81
CA GLU A 139 11.05 -15.66 -16.80
C GLU A 139 11.06 -16.27 -18.21
N GLU A 140 10.52 -15.56 -19.19
CA GLU A 140 10.45 -16.04 -20.58
C GLU A 140 11.82 -16.15 -21.24
N LYS A 141 12.72 -15.19 -20.97
CA LYS A 141 14.02 -15.07 -21.67
C LYS A 141 15.21 -15.58 -20.86
N GLY A 142 15.00 -15.94 -19.59
CA GLY A 142 16.05 -16.38 -18.68
C GLY A 142 16.97 -15.26 -18.20
N ASN A 143 18.15 -15.64 -17.72
CA ASN A 143 19.10 -14.71 -17.08
C ASN A 143 20.00 -13.95 -18.07
N ASN A 144 19.89 -14.18 -19.38
CA ASN A 144 20.75 -13.49 -20.34
C ASN A 144 20.26 -12.06 -20.57
N LEU A 145 21.00 -11.09 -20.02
CA LEU A 145 20.62 -9.69 -20.06
C LEU A 145 20.78 -9.03 -21.43
N THR A 146 21.64 -9.53 -22.33
CA THR A 146 21.94 -8.80 -23.58
C THR A 146 20.69 -8.51 -24.40
N ASP A 147 19.74 -9.44 -24.41
CA ASP A 147 18.59 -9.37 -25.32
C ASP A 147 17.37 -8.70 -24.66
N ILE A 148 17.37 -8.60 -23.32
CA ILE A 148 16.25 -8.05 -22.54
C ILE A 148 16.54 -6.71 -21.88
N LYS A 149 17.81 -6.29 -21.81
CA LYS A 149 18.23 -5.10 -21.06
C LYS A 149 17.52 -3.83 -21.52
N ASP A 150 17.41 -3.61 -22.83
CA ASP A 150 16.77 -2.41 -23.36
C ASP A 150 15.28 -2.36 -23.00
N LYS A 151 14.57 -3.50 -23.10
CA LYS A 151 13.16 -3.61 -22.69
C LYS A 151 12.99 -3.32 -21.20
N LEU A 152 13.81 -3.94 -20.36
CA LEU A 152 13.76 -3.75 -18.92
C LEU A 152 14.17 -2.32 -18.51
N LEU A 153 15.03 -1.66 -19.28
CA LEU A 153 15.43 -0.27 -19.03
C LEU A 153 14.27 0.68 -19.32
N VAL A 154 13.51 0.45 -20.40
CA VAL A 154 12.27 1.19 -20.69
C VAL A 154 11.28 1.02 -19.54
N ILE A 155 11.03 -0.21 -19.08
CA ILE A 155 10.13 -0.46 -17.93
C ILE A 155 10.62 0.26 -16.67
N LYS A 156 11.90 0.12 -16.33
CA LYS A 156 12.50 0.78 -15.17
C LYS A 156 12.32 2.31 -15.22
N ASN A 157 12.45 2.90 -16.40
CA ASN A 157 12.27 4.35 -16.58
C ASN A 157 10.80 4.77 -16.54
N SER A 158 9.85 3.85 -16.66
CA SER A 158 8.40 4.10 -16.49
C SER A 158 7.91 3.90 -15.04
N MET A 159 8.81 3.54 -14.11
CA MET A 159 8.51 3.30 -12.70
C MET A 159 8.89 4.47 -11.79
N ASN A 160 8.22 4.55 -10.65
CA ASN A 160 8.47 5.49 -9.58
C ASN A 160 8.49 6.95 -10.10
N ARG A 161 9.49 7.74 -9.69
CA ARG A 161 9.63 9.16 -10.07
C ARG A 161 10.08 9.38 -11.52
N ASN A 162 10.45 8.33 -12.25
CA ASN A 162 10.95 8.46 -13.62
C ASN A 162 9.82 8.48 -14.65
N ARG A 163 8.59 8.13 -14.25
CA ARG A 163 7.42 8.11 -15.11
C ARG A 163 7.13 9.51 -15.65
N GLU A 164 7.24 9.67 -16.97
CA GLU A 164 6.68 10.84 -17.65
C GLU A 164 5.17 10.83 -17.42
N ILE A 165 4.65 11.85 -16.73
CA ILE A 165 3.22 11.99 -16.46
C ILE A 165 2.53 12.23 -17.81
N ARG A 166 2.06 11.16 -18.44
CA ARG A 166 1.00 11.26 -19.42
C ARG A 166 -0.28 11.14 -18.65
N ASP A 167 -0.93 12.27 -18.41
CA ASP A 167 -2.30 12.34 -17.93
C ASP A 167 -3.11 11.29 -18.70
N SER A 168 -3.42 10.21 -18.01
CA SER A 168 -4.58 9.42 -18.35
C SER A 168 -5.53 9.76 -17.24
N THR A 169 -6.52 10.57 -17.58
CA THR A 169 -7.85 10.54 -16.99
C THR A 169 -8.36 9.09 -17.06
N GLY A 170 -7.80 8.24 -16.20
CA GLY A 170 -8.22 6.88 -15.98
C GLY A 170 -9.49 6.96 -15.17
N HIS A 171 -10.57 6.43 -15.72
CA HIS A 171 -11.81 6.23 -15.00
C HIS A 171 -11.49 5.58 -13.66
N PHE A 172 -11.63 6.34 -12.57
CA PHE A 172 -11.76 5.77 -11.24
C PHE A 172 -13.09 5.01 -11.26
N GLU A 173 -13.06 3.77 -11.75
CA GLU A 173 -14.04 2.78 -11.37
C GLU A 173 -14.21 2.91 -9.85
N SER A 174 -15.46 3.05 -9.41
CA SER A 174 -15.79 3.19 -8.00
C SER A 174 -15.41 1.90 -7.27
N PHE A 175 -14.15 1.78 -6.88
CA PHE A 175 -13.70 0.64 -6.10
C PHE A 175 -14.19 0.82 -4.66
N ALA A 176 -14.97 -0.14 -4.18
CA ALA A 176 -15.31 -0.22 -2.77
C ALA A 176 -14.01 -0.43 -1.98
N ILE A 177 -13.54 0.62 -1.33
CA ILE A 177 -12.33 0.58 -0.50
C ILE A 177 -12.56 -0.41 0.63
N ASN A 178 -11.75 -1.47 0.65
CA ASN A 178 -11.84 -2.46 1.72
C ASN A 178 -11.30 -1.88 3.02
N PHE A 179 -12.00 -2.13 4.13
CA PHE A 179 -11.62 -1.61 5.44
C PHE A 179 -10.24 -2.08 5.92
N CYS A 180 -9.85 -3.33 5.67
CA CYS A 180 -8.53 -3.84 6.06
C CYS A 180 -7.41 -3.12 5.29
N TRP A 181 -7.62 -2.87 3.99
CA TRP A 181 -6.70 -2.04 3.20
C TRP A 181 -6.61 -0.62 3.76
N LEU A 182 -7.75 0.01 4.07
CA LEU A 182 -7.80 1.38 4.59
C LEU A 182 -7.06 1.51 5.93
N VAL A 183 -7.25 0.56 6.84
CA VAL A 183 -6.52 0.52 8.11
C VAL A 183 -5.02 0.44 7.87
N GLY A 184 -4.56 -0.49 7.03
CA GLY A 184 -3.13 -0.60 6.71
C GLY A 184 -2.56 0.67 6.09
N PHE A 185 -3.31 1.34 5.22
CA PHE A 185 -2.90 2.59 4.61
C PHE A 185 -2.78 3.74 5.64
N ILE A 186 -3.75 3.86 6.55
CA ILE A 186 -3.73 4.86 7.63
C ILE A 186 -2.60 4.58 8.63
N GLU A 187 -2.29 3.32 8.93
CA GLU A 187 -1.14 2.97 9.79
C GLU A 187 0.19 3.43 9.19
N GLY A 188 0.31 3.52 7.86
CA GLY A 188 1.51 4.02 7.21
C GLY A 188 1.54 5.55 7.08
N ASP A 189 0.49 6.16 6.51
CA ASP A 189 0.49 7.59 6.10
C ASP A 189 -0.50 8.46 6.91
N GLY A 190 -1.17 7.87 7.89
CA GLY A 190 -2.21 8.54 8.67
C GLY A 190 -1.64 9.54 9.69
N THR A 191 -2.34 10.66 9.88
CA THR A 191 -2.04 11.61 10.95
C THR A 191 -3.32 11.94 11.72
N LEU A 192 -3.29 11.75 13.04
CA LEU A 192 -4.37 12.15 13.94
C LEU A 192 -3.90 13.29 14.84
N GLY A 193 -4.58 14.43 14.76
CA GLY A 193 -4.22 15.63 15.51
C GLY A 193 -5.41 16.27 16.21
N ILE A 194 -5.22 16.67 17.47
CA ILE A 194 -6.17 17.50 18.22
C ILE A 194 -5.70 18.96 18.10
N LYS A 195 -6.58 19.85 17.60
CA LYS A 195 -6.29 21.28 17.57
C LYS A 195 -6.90 21.96 18.80
N ASN A 196 -6.06 22.47 19.70
CA ASN A 196 -6.50 23.34 20.79
C ASN A 196 -6.83 24.73 20.23
N SER A 197 -8.09 25.14 20.34
CA SER A 197 -8.60 26.42 19.79
C SER A 197 -8.32 27.64 20.67
N GLU A 198 -7.51 27.52 21.73
CA GLU A 198 -7.27 28.59 22.69
C GLU A 198 -6.31 29.70 22.20
N GLY A 199 -5.60 29.49 21.09
CA GLY A 199 -4.69 30.49 20.50
C GLY A 199 -5.34 31.53 19.58
N ALA A 200 -6.61 31.36 19.20
CA ALA A 200 -7.28 32.26 18.24
C ALA A 200 -7.95 33.50 18.88
N ARG A 201 -7.89 33.66 20.21
CA ARG A 201 -8.54 34.76 20.94
C ARG A 201 -7.61 35.88 21.42
N ALA A 202 -6.30 35.77 21.21
CA ALA A 202 -5.33 36.77 21.65
C ALA A 202 -4.95 37.80 20.57
N ALA A 203 -5.93 38.39 19.89
CA ALA A 203 -5.73 39.60 19.08
C ALA A 203 -7.06 40.29 18.80
N ARG A 204 -7.56 41.06 19.77
CA ARG A 204 -8.44 42.24 19.59
C ARG A 204 -8.71 42.87 20.96
N PRO A 205 -8.04 43.97 21.34
CA PRO A 205 -8.57 44.84 22.37
C PRO A 205 -9.63 45.72 21.72
N LEU A 206 -10.91 45.50 22.02
CA LEU A 206 -11.97 46.47 21.70
C LEU A 206 -13.10 46.40 22.71
N ALA A 207 -13.10 47.43 23.56
CA ALA A 207 -14.22 48.12 24.18
C ALA A 207 -15.33 47.30 24.86
N SER A 208 -15.48 47.60 26.15
CA SER A 208 -16.63 47.32 27.00
C SER A 208 -17.98 47.45 26.28
N ARG A 209 -18.76 46.37 26.22
CA ARG A 209 -20.22 46.49 26.31
C ARG A 209 -20.86 45.18 26.78
N ALA A 210 -21.42 45.25 27.99
CA ALA A 210 -22.25 44.21 28.57
C ALA A 210 -23.55 44.01 27.75
N ALA A 211 -23.86 42.76 27.36
CA ALA A 211 -25.22 42.30 27.14
C ALA A 211 -25.29 40.76 27.06
N ARG A 212 -25.70 40.17 28.20
CA ARG A 212 -26.58 38.99 28.38
C ARG A 212 -26.62 37.94 27.26
N GLY A 213 -26.13 36.75 27.60
CA GLY A 213 -26.14 35.57 26.74
C GLY A 213 -27.53 34.99 26.47
N ARG A 214 -27.64 34.38 25.28
CA ARG A 214 -28.46 33.19 25.00
C ARG A 214 -27.70 32.29 24.04
N SER A 215 -27.67 30.98 24.35
CA SER A 215 -26.97 29.97 23.57
C SER A 215 -27.60 29.79 22.18
N PRO A 216 -26.80 29.76 21.09
CA PRO A 216 -27.30 29.58 19.72
C PRO A 216 -27.95 28.21 19.46
N TYR A 217 -27.78 27.24 20.37
CA TYR A 217 -28.41 25.92 20.28
C TYR A 217 -29.92 25.93 20.56
N LEU A 218 -30.44 26.93 21.30
CA LEU A 218 -31.88 27.01 21.60
C LEU A 218 -32.75 27.50 20.43
N GLN A 219 -32.17 28.16 19.43
CA GLN A 219 -32.94 28.69 18.27
C GLN A 219 -33.21 27.63 17.19
N ILE A 220 -32.44 26.54 17.17
CA ILE A 220 -32.60 25.47 16.18
C ILE A 220 -33.70 24.49 16.62
N ALA A 221 -33.85 24.27 17.94
CA ALA A 221 -34.87 23.37 18.48
C ALA A 221 -36.32 23.86 18.26
N GLN A 222 -36.57 25.17 18.13
CA GLN A 222 -37.92 25.69 17.88
C GLN A 222 -38.33 25.72 16.40
N LYS A 223 -37.42 25.49 15.45
CA LYS A 223 -37.75 25.45 14.01
C LYS A 223 -38.12 24.07 13.48
N ILE A 224 -37.93 23.01 14.27
CA ILE A 224 -38.24 21.63 13.84
C ILE A 224 -39.66 21.19 14.26
N GLN A 225 -40.30 21.85 15.23
CA GLN A 225 -41.67 21.49 15.66
C GLN A 225 -42.83 22.10 14.85
N VAL A 226 -42.58 22.88 13.78
CA VAL A 226 -43.65 23.52 12.98
C VAL A 226 -43.79 22.87 11.58
N LYS A 227 -43.30 21.65 11.38
CA LYS A 227 -43.46 20.93 10.09
C LYS A 227 -44.00 19.51 10.22
N LEU A 228 -44.78 19.27 11.28
CA LEU A 228 -45.64 18.10 11.43
C LEU A 228 -47.01 18.58 11.95
N HIS A 229 -47.76 19.25 11.06
CA HIS A 229 -49.22 19.26 10.99
C HIS A 229 -49.63 19.68 9.58
#